data_AF-L7WCG1-F1
#
_entry.id   AF-L7WCG1-F1
#
_cell.length_a   1.000
_cell.length_b   1.000
_cell.length_c   1.000
_cell.angle_alpha   90.00
_cell.angle_beta   90.00
_cell.angle_gamma   90.00
#
_symmetry.space_group_name_H-M   'P 1'
#
loop_
_entity.id
_entity.type
_entity.pdbx_description
1 polymer ?
#
loop_
_entity_poly.entity_id
_entity_poly.type
_entity_poly.pdbx_seq_one_letter_code
_entity_poly.pdbx_strand_id
1 'polypeptide(L)'
;MEKEELELFIKKLRAQNSIKDSRFGYYQDPENITGHIKANKHGLELYAAEFLEAAITVENHLVISDKLTDKNSEFFFDLVDIIKSSKLEGDYFENQKRSWKDYILVIGIYLMLTTIAICFIIGFVTAISWLF
;
A
#
# COMPACT_ATOMS: atom_id res chain seq x y z
N MET A 1 -27.39 -19.11 -0.89
CA MET A 1 -26.44 -20.15 -0.50
C MET A 1 -26.36 -20.08 1.00
N GLU A 2 -26.62 -21.20 1.66
CA GLU A 2 -26.55 -21.28 3.11
C GLU A 2 -25.10 -21.29 3.59
N LYS A 3 -24.86 -20.94 4.86
CA LYS A 3 -23.49 -20.89 5.42
C LYS A 3 -22.75 -22.21 5.23
N GLU A 4 -23.43 -23.33 5.48
CA GLU A 4 -22.88 -24.69 5.39
C GLU A 4 -22.50 -25.05 3.94
N GLU A 5 -23.28 -24.61 2.96
CA GLU A 5 -22.98 -24.80 1.53
C GLU A 5 -21.72 -24.02 1.15
N LEU A 6 -21.59 -22.80 1.67
CA LEU A 6 -20.44 -21.94 1.42
C LEU A 6 -19.16 -22.49 2.05
N GLU A 7 -19.23 -22.99 3.29
CA GLU A 7 -18.10 -23.67 3.94
C GLU A 7 -17.62 -24.89 3.14
N LEU A 8 -18.56 -25.69 2.63
CA LEU A 8 -18.24 -26.87 1.83
C LEU A 8 -17.60 -26.47 0.49
N PHE A 9 -18.07 -25.38 -0.11
CA PHE A 9 -17.48 -24.81 -1.32
C PHE A 9 -16.06 -24.28 -1.10
N ILE A 10 -15.83 -23.51 -0.02
CA ILE A 10 -14.49 -23.04 0.38
C ILE A 10 -13.53 -24.21 0.56
N LYS A 11 -13.97 -25.25 1.29
CA LYS A 11 -13.18 -26.47 1.50
C LYS A 11 -12.82 -27.16 0.18
N LYS A 12 -13.76 -27.20 -0.78
CA LYS A 12 -13.52 -27.78 -2.10
C LYS A 12 -12.47 -26.98 -2.89
N LEU A 13 -12.57 -25.64 -2.91
CA LEU A 13 -11.57 -24.79 -3.55
C LEU A 13 -10.18 -25.02 -2.96
N ARG A 14 -10.06 -25.09 -1.64
CA ARG A 14 -8.77 -25.37 -0.97
C ARG A 14 -8.23 -26.78 -1.24
N ALA A 15 -9.10 -27.79 -1.30
CA ALA A 15 -8.68 -29.17 -1.55
C ALA A 15 -8.20 -29.42 -2.98
N GLN A 16 -8.71 -28.66 -3.95
CA GLN A 16 -8.39 -28.82 -5.37
C GLN A 16 -7.14 -28.05 -5.81
N ASN A 17 -6.65 -27.15 -4.95
CA ASN A 17 -5.60 -26.22 -5.29
C ASN A 17 -4.43 -26.31 -4.30
N SER A 18 -3.21 -26.34 -4.80
CA SER A 18 -2.00 -26.35 -3.97
C SER A 18 -1.40 -24.94 -3.91
N ILE A 19 -0.96 -24.51 -2.73
CA ILE A 19 -0.27 -23.21 -2.57
C ILE A 19 0.96 -23.12 -3.48
N LYS A 20 1.67 -24.25 -3.70
CA LYS A 20 2.89 -24.29 -4.52
C LYS A 20 2.63 -23.99 -5.99
N ASP A 21 1.47 -24.40 -6.49
CA ASP A 21 1.07 -24.23 -7.90
C ASP A 21 0.26 -22.96 -8.13
N SER A 22 -0.12 -22.27 -7.05
CA SER A 22 -0.90 -21.04 -7.10
C SER A 22 -0.02 -19.81 -7.31
N ARG A 23 -0.47 -18.91 -8.19
CA ARG A 23 0.13 -17.60 -8.43
C ARG A 23 -0.96 -16.55 -8.39
N PHE A 24 -0.78 -15.53 -7.57
CA PHE A 24 -1.69 -14.40 -7.45
C PHE A 24 -0.86 -13.18 -7.02
N GLY A 25 -1.07 -12.02 -7.64
CA GLY A 25 -0.33 -10.81 -7.28
C GLY A 25 -0.96 -9.55 -7.85
N TYR A 26 -0.62 -8.43 -7.25
CA TYR A 26 -1.04 -7.08 -7.61
C TYR A 26 0.13 -6.36 -8.26
N TYR A 27 -0.12 -5.76 -9.42
CA TYR A 27 0.89 -5.11 -10.23
C TYR A 27 0.35 -3.77 -10.72
N GLN A 28 1.18 -2.75 -10.79
CA GLN A 28 0.87 -1.48 -11.41
C GLN A 28 1.44 -1.46 -12.81
N ASP A 29 0.70 -0.91 -13.76
CA ASP A 29 1.26 -0.55 -15.04
C ASP A 29 2.08 0.75 -14.87
N PRO A 30 3.40 0.75 -15.11
CA PRO A 30 4.24 1.94 -14.98
C PRO A 30 3.77 3.11 -15.86
N GLU A 31 3.07 2.82 -16.96
CA GLU A 31 2.63 3.81 -17.94
C GLU A 31 1.20 4.32 -17.67
N ASN A 32 0.34 3.50 -17.07
CA ASN A 32 -1.10 3.80 -17.01
C ASN A 32 -1.67 4.10 -15.62
N ILE A 33 -0.84 4.12 -14.55
CA ILE A 33 -1.28 4.34 -13.14
C ILE A 33 -2.33 3.29 -12.68
N THR A 34 -2.73 2.36 -13.53
CA THR A 34 -3.76 1.36 -13.27
C THR A 34 -3.14 0.14 -12.60
N GLY A 35 -3.67 -0.22 -11.43
CA GLY A 35 -3.40 -1.50 -10.79
C GLY A 35 -4.17 -2.63 -11.49
N HIS A 36 -3.56 -3.81 -11.59
CA HIS A 36 -4.19 -5.02 -12.08
C HIS A 36 -3.73 -6.24 -11.29
N ILE A 37 -4.54 -7.29 -11.32
CA ILE A 37 -4.21 -8.58 -10.73
C ILE A 37 -3.65 -9.49 -11.82
N LYS A 38 -2.51 -10.14 -11.57
CA LYS A 38 -2.08 -11.30 -12.37
C LYS A 38 -2.18 -12.54 -11.50
N ALA A 39 -2.93 -13.52 -11.99
CA ALA A 39 -3.11 -14.77 -11.30
C ALA A 39 -3.26 -15.92 -12.29
N ASN A 40 -2.88 -17.13 -11.88
CA ASN A 40 -3.33 -18.33 -12.55
C ASN A 40 -4.65 -18.81 -11.94
N LYS A 41 -5.31 -19.79 -12.58
CA LYS A 41 -6.61 -20.32 -12.13
C LYS A 41 -6.56 -20.78 -10.66
N HIS A 42 -5.54 -21.54 -10.29
CA HIS A 42 -5.37 -22.06 -8.93
C HIS A 42 -5.22 -20.95 -7.88
N GLY A 43 -4.43 -19.91 -8.19
CA GLY A 43 -4.26 -18.76 -7.31
C GLY A 43 -5.53 -17.94 -7.15
N LEU A 44 -6.28 -17.73 -8.25
CA LEU A 44 -7.56 -17.04 -8.21
C LEU A 44 -8.58 -17.79 -7.33
N GLU A 45 -8.66 -19.11 -7.47
CA GLU A 45 -9.56 -19.96 -6.70
C GLU A 45 -9.20 -19.99 -5.20
N LEU A 46 -7.92 -20.08 -4.85
CA LEU A 46 -7.49 -19.99 -3.44
C LEU A 46 -7.75 -18.60 -2.86
N TYR A 47 -7.45 -17.53 -3.60
CA TYR A 47 -7.69 -16.17 -3.11
C TYR A 47 -9.19 -15.87 -2.93
N ALA A 48 -10.03 -16.39 -3.82
CA ALA A 48 -11.48 -16.34 -3.65
C ALA A 48 -11.94 -17.09 -2.39
N ALA A 49 -11.32 -18.24 -2.08
CA ALA A 49 -11.64 -19.00 -0.87
C ALA A 49 -11.33 -18.21 0.42
N GLU A 50 -10.24 -17.45 0.46
CA GLU A 50 -9.90 -16.56 1.59
C GLU A 50 -10.97 -15.47 1.80
N PHE A 51 -11.40 -14.79 0.74
CA PHE A 51 -12.46 -13.78 0.86
C PHE A 51 -13.81 -14.36 1.25
N LEU A 52 -14.14 -15.53 0.73
CA LEU A 52 -15.37 -16.22 1.08
C LEU A 52 -15.36 -16.66 2.54
N GLU A 53 -14.21 -17.09 3.06
CA GLU A 53 -14.04 -17.35 4.49
C GLU A 53 -14.18 -16.07 5.31
N ALA A 54 -13.63 -14.94 4.86
CA ALA A 54 -13.83 -13.65 5.49
C ALA A 54 -15.33 -13.33 5.62
N ALA A 55 -16.10 -13.51 4.54
CA ALA A 55 -17.52 -13.18 4.49
C ALA A 55 -18.40 -13.97 5.48
N ILE A 56 -17.97 -15.16 5.91
CA ILE A 56 -18.71 -15.99 6.89
C ILE A 56 -18.11 -15.96 8.30
N THR A 57 -16.95 -15.33 8.45
CA THR A 57 -16.25 -15.20 9.73
C THR A 57 -16.92 -14.13 10.58
N VAL A 58 -17.00 -14.37 11.90
CA VAL A 58 -17.64 -13.45 12.86
C VAL A 58 -16.69 -12.34 13.30
N GLU A 59 -15.40 -12.53 13.06
CA GLU A 59 -14.35 -11.54 13.33
C GLU A 59 -14.49 -10.33 12.40
N ASN A 60 -14.23 -9.13 12.94
CA ASN A 60 -14.34 -7.90 12.15
C ASN A 60 -13.14 -7.69 11.22
N HIS A 61 -12.11 -8.53 11.31
CA HIS A 61 -10.94 -8.50 10.43
C HIS A 61 -10.52 -9.92 10.09
N LEU A 62 -10.08 -10.16 8.85
CA LEU A 62 -9.43 -11.40 8.45
C LEU A 62 -8.02 -11.10 7.94
N VAL A 63 -7.04 -11.87 8.40
CA VAL A 63 -5.69 -11.84 7.87
C VAL A 63 -5.64 -12.66 6.59
N ILE A 64 -5.29 -12.04 5.47
CA ILE A 64 -5.07 -12.78 4.22
C ILE A 64 -3.67 -13.39 4.26
N SER A 65 -3.57 -14.67 3.92
CA SER A 65 -2.29 -15.37 3.87
C SER A 65 -1.35 -14.75 2.81
N ASP A 66 -0.24 -14.17 3.29
CA ASP A 66 0.89 -13.68 2.47
C ASP A 66 1.46 -14.75 1.50
N LYS A 67 1.36 -16.03 1.87
CA LYS A 67 1.83 -17.18 1.07
C LYS A 67 1.17 -17.33 -0.29
N LEU A 68 -0.02 -16.75 -0.48
CA LEU A 68 -0.75 -16.80 -1.75
C LEU A 68 -0.31 -15.70 -2.72
N THR A 69 0.29 -14.63 -2.19
CA THR A 69 0.73 -13.49 -2.97
C THR A 69 2.13 -13.74 -3.52
N ASP A 70 2.33 -13.44 -4.80
CA ASP A 70 3.64 -13.52 -5.46
C ASP A 70 4.61 -12.56 -4.76
N LYS A 71 5.85 -13.01 -4.56
CA LYS A 71 6.92 -12.19 -3.99
C LYS A 71 7.24 -10.96 -4.84
N ASN A 72 6.91 -11.01 -6.13
CA ASN A 72 7.07 -9.89 -7.06
C ASN A 72 5.84 -8.98 -7.14
N SER A 73 4.82 -9.22 -6.31
CA SER A 73 3.68 -8.33 -6.18
C SER A 73 4.16 -6.97 -5.68
N GLU A 74 3.68 -5.90 -6.30
CA GLU A 74 4.07 -4.53 -5.97
C GLU A 74 3.35 -4.02 -4.72
N PHE A 75 2.20 -4.62 -4.42
CA PHE A 75 1.41 -4.35 -3.21
C PHE A 75 0.89 -5.67 -2.63
N PHE A 76 0.63 -5.67 -1.34
CA PHE A 76 0.04 -6.79 -0.62
C PHE A 76 -1.08 -6.27 0.29
N PHE A 77 -2.12 -7.08 0.43
CA PHE A 77 -3.21 -6.82 1.36
C PHE A 77 -3.11 -7.86 2.47
N ASP A 78 -2.69 -7.43 3.65
CA ASP A 78 -2.54 -8.33 4.79
C ASP A 78 -3.84 -8.52 5.56
N LEU A 79 -4.80 -7.62 5.36
CA LEU A 79 -5.97 -7.51 6.21
C LEU A 79 -7.21 -7.09 5.41
N VAL A 80 -8.34 -7.73 5.73
CA VAL A 80 -9.67 -7.37 5.25
C VAL A 80 -10.51 -6.95 6.44
N ASP A 81 -10.90 -5.68 6.48
CA ASP A 81 -11.85 -5.17 7.47
C ASP A 81 -13.29 -5.38 7.00
N ILE A 82 -14.08 -6.06 7.82
CA ILE A 82 -15.50 -6.30 7.58
C ILE A 82 -16.30 -5.19 8.24
N ILE A 83 -16.68 -4.20 7.44
CA ILE A 83 -17.49 -3.08 7.88
C ILE A 83 -18.99 -3.42 7.83
N LYS A 84 -19.74 -2.97 8.85
CA LYS A 84 -21.20 -3.12 8.90
C LYS A 84 -21.93 -1.98 8.18
N SER A 85 -21.25 -0.88 7.90
CA SER A 85 -21.81 0.28 7.23
C SER A 85 -21.95 0.03 5.73
N SER A 86 -23.05 0.50 5.14
CA SER A 86 -23.24 0.51 3.68
C SER A 86 -22.36 1.55 2.96
N LYS A 87 -21.71 2.43 3.73
CA LYS A 87 -20.71 3.37 3.26
C LYS A 87 -19.35 2.90 3.76
N LEU A 88 -18.43 2.69 2.82
CA LEU A 88 -17.01 2.71 3.12
C LEU A 88 -16.73 4.12 3.64
N GLU A 89 -16.33 4.24 4.91
CA GLU A 89 -15.65 5.44 5.39
C GLU A 89 -14.31 5.47 4.67
N GLY A 90 -14.33 6.04 3.46
CA GLY A 90 -13.11 6.47 2.84
C GLY A 90 -12.59 7.61 3.70
N ASP A 91 -11.59 7.31 4.51
CA ASP A 91 -10.39 8.14 4.43
C ASP A 91 -9.93 8.02 2.98
N TYR A 92 -10.63 8.75 2.08
CA TYR A 92 -9.96 9.26 0.90
C TYR A 92 -8.67 9.82 1.50
N PHE A 93 -7.53 9.37 1.01
CA PHE A 93 -6.33 10.18 1.12
C PHE A 93 -6.72 11.49 0.43
N GLU A 94 -7.42 12.39 1.15
CA GLU A 94 -7.44 13.80 0.87
C GLU A 94 -5.95 14.06 0.73
N ASN A 95 -5.52 14.33 -0.51
CA ASN A 95 -4.22 14.88 -0.81
C ASN A 95 -3.94 15.84 0.34
N GLN A 96 -3.08 15.45 1.31
CA GLN A 96 -3.04 16.12 2.60
C GLN A 96 -2.94 17.59 2.28
N LYS A 97 -4.02 18.34 2.53
CA LYS A 97 -4.12 19.73 2.09
C LYS A 97 -2.96 20.40 2.78
N ARG A 98 -1.90 20.71 2.02
CA ARG A 98 -0.64 21.21 2.58
C ARG A 98 -0.99 22.28 3.58
N SER A 99 -0.66 22.02 4.85
CA SER A 99 -1.00 22.95 5.91
C SER A 99 -0.21 24.22 5.63
N TRP A 100 -0.74 25.38 6.00
CA TRP A 100 0.00 26.64 5.83
C TRP A 100 1.36 26.59 6.55
N LYS A 101 1.47 25.73 7.58
CA LYS A 101 2.71 25.38 8.27
C LYS A 101 3.76 24.76 7.35
N ASP A 102 3.36 23.90 6.41
CA ASP A 102 4.28 23.25 5.48
C ASP A 102 4.90 24.28 4.52
N TYR A 103 4.12 25.27 4.09
CA TYR A 103 4.62 26.38 3.28
C TYR A 103 5.64 27.23 4.04
N ILE A 104 5.36 27.56 5.31
CA ILE A 104 6.30 28.33 6.14
C ILE A 104 7.59 27.54 6.37
N LEU A 105 7.48 26.22 6.61
CA LEU A 105 8.64 25.36 6.83
C LEU A 105 9.53 25.31 5.58
N VAL A 106 8.94 25.13 4.39
CA VAL A 106 9.69 25.13 3.12
C VAL A 106 10.38 26.48 2.88
N ILE A 107 9.68 27.59 3.11
CA ILE A 107 10.24 28.94 2.97
C ILE A 107 11.38 29.16 3.99
N GLY A 108 11.19 28.71 5.23
CA GLY A 108 12.19 28.81 6.29
C GLY A 108 13.47 28.06 5.97
N ILE A 109 13.37 26.84 5.43
CA ILE A 109 14.54 26.06 4.99
C ILE A 109 15.27 26.79 3.86
N TYR A 110 14.54 27.32 2.87
CA TYR A 110 15.14 28.01 1.74
C TYR A 110 15.89 29.29 2.18
N LEU A 111 15.29 30.07 3.08
CA LEU A 111 15.94 31.25 3.66
C LEU A 111 17.20 30.86 4.46
N MET A 112 17.10 29.84 5.30
CA MET A 112 18.24 29.37 6.10
C MET A 112 19.43 28.95 5.23
N LEU A 113 19.18 28.14 4.19
CA LEU A 113 20.23 27.70 3.27
C LEU A 113 20.85 28.88 2.51
N THR A 114 20.04 29.85 2.10
CA THR A 114 20.52 31.06 1.42
C THR A 114 21.41 31.91 2.34
N THR A 115 21.02 32.10 3.60
CA THR A 115 21.82 32.83 4.58
C THR A 115 23.16 32.14 4.84
N ILE A 116 23.16 30.81 5.00
CA ILE A 116 24.39 30.02 5.19
C ILE A 116 25.35 30.21 4.00
N ALA A 117 24.84 30.13 2.77
CA ALA A 117 25.65 30.32 1.57
C ALA A 117 26.28 31.72 1.50
N ILE A 118 25.52 32.78 1.82
CA ILE A 118 26.03 34.16 1.86
C ILE A 118 27.12 34.32 2.91
N CYS A 119 26.89 33.82 4.14
CA CYS A 119 27.90 33.86 5.21
C CYS A 119 29.19 33.14 4.80
N PHE A 120 29.06 32.00 4.11
CA PHE A 120 30.21 31.24 3.62
C PHE A 120 31.01 32.03 2.58
N ILE A 121 30.34 32.66 1.62
CA ILE A 121 30.98 33.50 0.59
C ILE A 121 31.72 34.68 1.24
N ILE A 122 31.08 35.40 2.15
CA ILE A 122 31.68 36.55 2.83
C ILE A 122 32.90 36.11 3.66
N GLY A 123 32.75 35.03 4.44
CA GLY A 123 33.85 34.47 5.22
C GLY A 123 35.04 34.06 4.35
N PHE A 124 34.76 33.44 3.20
CA PHE A 124 35.78 33.02 2.24
C PHE A 124 36.51 34.22 1.61
N VAL A 125 35.78 35.23 1.13
CA VAL A 125 36.38 36.45 0.55
C VAL A 125 37.24 37.17 1.60
N THR A 126 36.75 37.27 2.83
CA THR A 126 37.48 37.91 3.93
C THR A 126 38.78 37.16 4.23
N ALA A 127 38.74 35.83 4.27
CA ALA A 127 39.93 35.00 4.50
C ALA A 127 40.98 35.17 3.39
N ILE A 128 40.55 35.24 2.12
CA ILE A 128 41.45 35.50 1.00
C ILE A 128 42.09 36.89 1.10
N SER A 129 41.30 37.93 1.43
CA SER A 129 41.83 39.30 1.57
C SER A 129 42.81 39.50 2.74
N TRP A 130 42.85 38.54 3.68
CA TRP A 130 43.83 38.54 4.76
C TRP A 130 45.12 37.79 4.37
N LEU A 131 45.05 36.92 3.37
CA LEU A 131 46.19 36.12 2.89
C LEU A 131 46.95 36.79 1.73
N PHE A 132 46.31 37.68 0.98
CA PHE A 132 46.87 38.43 -0.14
C PHE A 132 46.76 39.94 0.09
#